data_AF-A0A8T3KWN3-F1
#
_entry.id   AF-A0A8T3KWN3-F1
#
_cell.length_a   1.000
_cell.length_b   1.000
_cell.length_c   1.000
_cell.angle_alpha   90.00
_cell.angle_beta   90.00
_cell.angle_gamma   90.00
#
_symmetry.space_group_name_H-M   'P 1'
#
loop_
_entity.id
_entity.type
_entity.pdbx_description
1 polymer ?
#
loop_
_entity_poly.entity_id
_entity_poly.type
_entity_poly.pdbx_seq_one_letter_code
_entity_poly.pdbx_strand_id
1 'polypeptide(L)'
;MQHKDQPDQKLCVACKEPIHENASLCPHCATPQHQSKWHYFTISLKWIGGFTAILSLVIVANQTQDLLGQWKNTQETVNERVEGAKLQREIGDLSGAFQQLKQALELDPSSSEARKFEVELAMEQLRRIMVIDVRHSHRDQYRSIQENQLGLVLYRGAVSAADEERATIMAHLGWLDILRHRNGIEGLNIDLHFSKALKLDPNNLYANVMWGSWIPNRYNPSKDTEDKVALSRKHFARALQHKEQRRYVRRLQRQAYRDHPLELLRIGYEMYRSGELPALQPYPTRPFVDLISQAHQRQRSWDALTQQFSLEELLALTAWLLVEYPDLESESGVYANEQRKEALYYAKGKILVEMGKDKNALDAFLKSQSLFIERIKFTSSRYAEKELQNSINPQLEALAKRLDIPLKPALVSYGGYANGGAMTAGLENGDLILFFNGAPLHSQSRLPERGSDPTTASIEVLRSGKLLTIEFQANRHGINSRQILVPAALWDRETTEMQRQQLHQTWINPHETIPPDAG
;
A
#
# COMPACT_ATOMS: atom_id res chain seq x y z
N MET A 1 3.07 53.68 -129.74
CA MET A 1 2.36 52.61 -129.01
C MET A 1 3.14 52.35 -127.73
N GLN A 2 2.69 52.90 -126.61
CA GLN A 2 3.25 52.64 -125.27
C GLN A 2 2.47 51.48 -124.65
N HIS A 3 3.12 50.33 -124.49
CA HIS A 3 2.61 49.23 -123.67
C HIS A 3 2.59 49.74 -122.22
N LYS A 4 1.39 49.91 -121.66
CA LYS A 4 1.21 50.10 -120.22
C LYS A 4 1.45 48.73 -119.58
N ASP A 5 2.57 48.60 -118.88
CA ASP A 5 2.82 47.47 -117.98
C ASP A 5 1.63 47.33 -117.02
N GLN A 6 0.97 46.18 -117.05
CA GLN A 6 -0.05 45.84 -116.06
C GLN A 6 0.65 45.73 -114.71
N PRO A 7 0.12 46.38 -113.65
CA PRO A 7 0.73 46.28 -112.33
C PRO A 7 0.61 44.83 -111.84
N ASP A 8 1.73 44.25 -111.45
CA ASP A 8 1.80 42.90 -110.88
C ASP A 8 0.82 42.74 -109.72
N GLN A 9 0.03 41.66 -109.77
CA GLN A 9 -0.98 41.30 -108.77
C GLN A 9 -0.57 39.99 -108.09
N LYS A 10 -0.78 39.90 -106.78
CA LYS A 10 -0.63 38.67 -105.99
C LYS A 10 -1.98 38.28 -105.39
N LEU A 11 -2.17 37.02 -105.03
CA LEU A 11 -3.41 36.58 -104.36
C LEU A 11 -3.33 36.83 -102.85
N CYS A 12 -4.44 37.25 -102.24
CA CYS A 12 -4.54 37.45 -100.80
C CYS A 12 -4.29 36.13 -100.04
N VAL A 13 -3.51 36.16 -98.95
CA VAL A 13 -3.16 34.94 -98.19
C VAL A 13 -4.40 34.22 -97.63
N ALA A 14 -5.41 34.96 -97.18
CA ALA A 14 -6.66 34.44 -96.60
C ALA A 14 -7.76 34.17 -97.64
N CYS A 15 -8.34 35.21 -98.26
CA CYS A 15 -9.48 35.06 -99.17
C CYS A 15 -9.13 34.70 -100.63
N LYS A 16 -7.84 34.65 -100.99
CA LYS A 16 -7.33 34.34 -102.34
C LYS A 16 -7.74 35.30 -103.46
N GLU A 17 -8.40 36.42 -103.19
CA GLU A 17 -8.68 37.47 -104.21
C GLU A 17 -7.39 38.18 -104.67
N PRO A 18 -7.27 38.60 -105.95
CA PRO A 18 -6.11 39.30 -106.46
C PRO A 18 -6.02 40.72 -105.87
N ILE A 19 -4.83 41.07 -105.40
CA ILE A 19 -4.51 42.34 -104.75
C ILE A 19 -3.20 42.89 -105.31
N HIS A 20 -2.97 44.19 -105.13
CA HIS A 20 -1.68 44.78 -105.48
C HIS A 20 -0.52 44.09 -104.75
N GLU A 21 0.59 43.87 -105.45
CA GLU A 21 1.76 43.17 -104.91
C GLU A 21 2.29 43.80 -103.60
N ASN A 22 2.15 45.12 -103.45
CA ASN A 22 2.59 45.88 -102.26
C ASN A 22 1.48 46.14 -101.22
N ALA A 23 0.29 45.55 -101.37
CA ALA A 23 -0.79 45.73 -100.40
C ALA A 23 -0.45 45.05 -99.07
N SER A 24 -0.49 45.82 -97.97
CA SER A 24 -0.25 45.35 -96.59
C SER A 24 -1.49 44.74 -95.94
N LEU A 25 -2.68 45.13 -96.38
CA LEU A 25 -4.00 44.63 -95.98
C LEU A 25 -4.80 44.28 -97.22
N CYS A 26 -5.52 43.16 -97.19
CA CYS A 26 -6.42 42.82 -98.27
C CYS A 26 -7.66 43.74 -98.22
N PRO A 27 -8.03 44.43 -99.30
CA PRO A 27 -9.22 45.28 -99.33
C PRO A 27 -10.53 44.49 -99.23
N HIS A 28 -10.53 43.21 -99.61
CA HIS A 28 -11.74 42.36 -99.59
C HIS A 28 -12.05 41.79 -98.20
N CYS A 29 -11.03 41.38 -97.44
CA CYS A 29 -11.23 40.68 -96.16
C CYS A 29 -10.48 41.30 -94.98
N ALA A 30 -9.84 42.46 -95.17
CA ALA A 30 -9.06 43.18 -94.16
C ALA A 30 -7.94 42.36 -93.48
N THR A 31 -7.52 41.23 -94.07
CA THR A 31 -6.45 40.42 -93.49
C THR A 31 -5.07 40.99 -93.82
N PRO A 32 -4.13 41.10 -92.86
CA PRO A 32 -2.76 41.51 -93.13
C PRO A 32 -2.08 40.53 -94.10
N GLN A 33 -1.39 41.04 -95.11
CA GLN A 33 -0.78 40.24 -96.18
C GLN A 33 0.68 39.89 -95.94
N HIS A 34 1.34 40.63 -95.05
CA HIS A 34 2.63 40.24 -94.51
C HIS A 34 2.39 39.49 -93.20
N GLN A 35 2.76 38.21 -93.18
CA GLN A 35 2.90 37.50 -91.91
C GLN A 35 3.92 38.28 -91.07
N SER A 36 3.45 38.94 -90.01
CA SER A 36 4.35 39.66 -89.13
C SER A 36 5.35 38.65 -88.56
N LYS A 37 6.63 39.02 -88.48
CA LYS A 37 7.66 38.18 -87.84
C LYS A 37 7.26 37.79 -86.40
N TRP A 38 6.34 38.55 -85.81
CA TRP A 38 5.69 38.28 -84.53
C TRP A 38 4.83 37.01 -84.51
N HIS A 39 4.26 36.55 -85.64
CA HIS A 39 3.46 35.33 -85.63
C HIS A 39 4.30 34.10 -85.27
N TYR A 40 5.49 33.95 -85.86
CA TYR A 40 6.45 32.91 -85.48
C TYR A 40 6.90 33.06 -84.02
N PHE A 41 7.14 34.29 -83.55
CA PHE A 41 7.46 34.54 -82.14
C PHE A 41 6.35 34.08 -81.20
N THR A 42 5.09 34.40 -81.49
CA THR A 42 3.94 33.97 -80.66
C THR A 42 3.70 32.46 -80.67
N ILE A 43 3.96 31.78 -81.79
CA ILE A 43 3.88 30.32 -81.87
C ILE A 43 4.99 29.69 -81.03
N SER A 44 6.24 30.15 -81.17
CA SER A 44 7.36 29.68 -80.35
C SER A 44 7.13 29.92 -78.85
N LEU A 45 6.56 31.07 -78.48
CA LEU A 45 6.27 31.42 -77.09
C LEU A 45 5.16 30.53 -76.48
N LYS A 46 4.16 30.12 -77.27
CA LYS A 46 3.15 29.13 -76.84
C LYS A 46 3.76 27.74 -76.62
N TRP A 47 4.66 27.31 -77.50
CA TRP A 47 5.35 26.03 -77.34
C TRP A 47 6.30 26.01 -76.14
N ILE A 48 7.06 27.09 -75.93
CA ILE A 48 7.88 27.25 -74.73
C ILE A 48 7.00 27.23 -73.48
N GLY A 49 5.89 27.99 -73.46
CA GLY A 49 4.94 27.98 -72.35
C GLY A 49 4.36 26.60 -72.05
N GLY A 50 3.92 25.87 -73.08
CA GLY A 50 3.40 24.50 -72.94
C GLY A 50 4.44 23.51 -72.44
N PHE A 51 5.66 23.56 -72.98
CA PHE A 51 6.76 22.71 -72.56
C PHE A 51 7.17 22.99 -71.10
N THR A 52 7.22 24.26 -70.72
CA THR A 52 7.55 24.69 -69.34
C THR A 52 6.50 24.18 -68.35
N ALA A 53 5.20 24.27 -68.68
CA ALA A 53 4.13 23.77 -67.83
C ALA A 53 4.19 22.26 -67.61
N ILE A 54 4.50 21.48 -68.65
CA ILE A 54 4.69 20.03 -68.55
C ILE A 54 5.89 19.71 -67.66
N LEU A 55 7.02 20.40 -67.86
CA LEU A 55 8.22 20.22 -67.02
C LEU A 55 7.95 20.56 -65.54
N SER A 56 7.25 21.66 -65.26
CA SER A 56 6.87 22.04 -63.90
C SER A 56 5.95 21.00 -63.26
N LEU A 57 4.98 20.46 -64.00
CA LEU A 57 4.09 19.40 -63.51
C LEU A 57 4.88 18.13 -63.16
N VAL A 58 5.81 17.71 -64.02
CA VAL A 58 6.65 16.53 -63.78
C VAL A 58 7.54 16.72 -62.55
N ILE A 59 8.12 17.91 -62.35
CA ILE A 59 8.92 18.23 -61.17
C ILE A 59 8.07 18.18 -59.90
N VAL A 60 6.88 18.78 -59.91
CA VAL A 60 5.95 18.75 -58.75
C VAL A 60 5.47 17.32 -58.47
N ALA A 61 5.17 16.54 -59.51
CA ALA A 61 4.76 15.14 -59.36
C ALA A 61 5.85 14.29 -58.69
N ASN A 62 7.11 14.41 -59.13
CA ASN A 62 8.24 13.70 -58.54
C ASN A 62 8.49 14.15 -57.09
N GLN A 63 8.47 15.46 -56.81
CA GLN A 63 8.61 15.97 -55.44
C GLN A 63 7.48 15.49 -54.51
N THR A 64 6.26 15.35 -55.04
CA THR A 64 5.12 14.85 -54.27
C THR A 64 5.28 13.36 -53.94
N GLN A 65 5.81 12.56 -54.86
CA GLN A 65 6.09 11.13 -54.61
C GLN A 65 7.15 10.95 -53.51
N ASP A 66 8.22 11.74 -53.54
CA ASP A 66 9.27 11.70 -52.51
C ASP A 66 8.72 12.10 -51.12
N LEU A 67 7.88 13.14 -51.06
CA LEU A 67 7.24 13.57 -49.82
C LEU A 67 6.27 12.51 -49.27
N LEU A 68 5.49 11.86 -50.13
CA LEU A 68 4.58 10.79 -49.72
C LEU A 68 5.36 9.55 -49.25
N GLY A 69 6.46 9.21 -49.92
CA GLY A 69 7.34 8.12 -49.51
C GLY A 69 8.00 8.39 -48.15
N GLN A 70 8.55 9.60 -47.96
CA GLN A 70 9.12 10.02 -46.68
C GLN A 70 8.08 10.00 -45.57
N TRP A 71 6.89 10.56 -45.81
CA TRP A 71 5.80 10.56 -44.83
C TRP A 71 5.39 9.14 -44.44
N LYS A 72 5.20 8.24 -45.43
CA LYS A 72 4.85 6.84 -45.17
C LYS A 72 5.94 6.13 -44.35
N ASN A 73 7.22 6.30 -44.72
CA ASN A 73 8.35 5.70 -44.00
C ASN A 73 8.45 6.26 -42.57
N THR A 74 8.20 7.56 -42.38
CA THR A 74 8.15 8.19 -41.05
C THR A 74 7.01 7.58 -40.22
N GLN A 75 5.81 7.43 -40.78
CA GLN A 75 4.68 6.83 -40.07
C GLN A 75 4.94 5.36 -39.72
N GLU A 76 5.52 4.58 -40.64
CA GLU A 76 5.92 3.19 -40.36
C GLU A 76 6.95 3.13 -39.23
N THR A 77 7.98 3.98 -39.27
CA THR A 77 8.99 4.05 -38.20
C THR A 77 8.39 4.48 -36.86
N VAL A 78 7.50 5.47 -36.86
CA VAL A 78 6.78 5.91 -35.65
C VAL A 78 5.97 4.76 -35.06
N ASN A 79 5.23 4.02 -35.90
CA ASN A 79 4.45 2.87 -35.46
C ASN A 79 5.34 1.76 -34.89
N GLU A 80 6.44 1.43 -35.55
CA GLU A 80 7.43 0.46 -35.04
C GLU A 80 7.96 0.85 -33.65
N ARG A 81 8.23 2.13 -33.42
CA ARG A 81 8.70 2.65 -32.12
C ARG A 81 7.61 2.56 -31.06
N VAL A 82 6.36 2.90 -31.41
CA VAL A 82 5.22 2.80 -30.50
C VAL A 82 4.96 1.34 -30.12
N GLU A 83 5.00 0.40 -31.07
CA GLU A 83 4.88 -1.03 -30.80
C GLU A 83 6.05 -1.55 -29.96
N GLY A 84 7.28 -1.12 -30.26
CA GLY A 84 8.45 -1.42 -29.42
C GLY A 84 8.28 -0.92 -27.98
N ALA A 85 7.70 0.26 -27.79
CA ALA A 85 7.39 0.80 -26.47
C ALA A 85 6.31 -0.03 -25.75
N LYS A 86 5.29 -0.51 -26.46
CA LYS A 86 4.25 -1.42 -25.91
C LYS A 86 4.88 -2.71 -25.39
N LEU A 87 5.74 -3.35 -26.18
CA LEU A 87 6.49 -4.55 -25.77
C LEU A 87 7.38 -4.29 -24.54
N GLN A 88 8.07 -3.16 -24.49
CA GLN A 88 8.89 -2.78 -23.33
C GLN A 88 8.04 -2.54 -22.07
N ARG A 89 6.87 -1.92 -22.20
CA ARG A 89 5.90 -1.76 -21.11
C ARG A 89 5.44 -3.12 -20.57
N GLU A 90 5.15 -4.08 -21.44
CA GLU A 90 4.71 -5.43 -21.07
C GLU A 90 5.74 -6.21 -20.25
N ILE A 91 7.03 -6.09 -20.59
CA ILE A 91 8.13 -6.69 -19.80
C ILE A 91 8.51 -5.85 -18.57
N GLY A 92 7.87 -4.70 -18.38
CA GLY A 92 8.07 -3.81 -17.23
C GLY A 92 9.21 -2.79 -17.37
N ASP A 93 9.85 -2.69 -18.54
CA ASP A 93 10.87 -1.68 -18.85
C ASP A 93 10.23 -0.35 -19.27
N LEU A 94 9.71 0.39 -18.30
CA LEU A 94 9.09 1.70 -18.55
C LEU A 94 10.10 2.71 -19.09
N SER A 95 11.37 2.64 -18.67
CA SER A 95 12.40 3.59 -19.10
C SER A 95 12.71 3.42 -20.59
N GLY A 96 12.88 2.18 -21.05
CA GLY A 96 13.03 1.87 -22.46
C GLY A 96 11.81 2.33 -23.26
N ALA A 97 10.60 2.06 -22.75
CA ALA A 97 9.37 2.48 -23.43
C ALA A 97 9.27 4.01 -23.62
N PHE A 98 9.66 4.80 -22.60
CA PHE A 98 9.77 6.26 -22.75
C PHE A 98 10.81 6.67 -23.80
N GLN A 99 11.93 5.97 -23.88
CA GLN A 99 12.96 6.27 -24.87
C GLN A 99 12.47 6.00 -26.30
N GLN A 100 11.76 4.90 -26.54
CA GLN A 100 11.17 4.60 -27.86
C GLN A 100 10.12 5.65 -28.24
N LEU A 101 9.26 6.05 -27.30
CA LEU A 101 8.27 7.10 -27.54
C LEU A 101 8.90 8.46 -27.81
N LYS A 102 9.98 8.80 -27.09
CA LYS A 102 10.74 10.02 -27.37
C LYS A 102 11.28 10.01 -28.80
N GLN A 103 11.86 8.90 -29.25
CA GLN A 103 12.33 8.76 -30.63
C GLN A 103 11.18 8.85 -31.65
N ALA A 104 10.02 8.26 -31.34
CA ALA A 104 8.82 8.39 -32.18
C ALA A 104 8.37 9.86 -32.30
N LEU A 105 8.35 10.59 -31.19
CA LEU A 105 7.94 12.01 -31.14
C LEU A 105 9.00 12.96 -31.70
N GLU A 106 10.27 12.54 -31.79
CA GLU A 106 11.31 13.27 -32.53
C GLU A 106 11.10 13.16 -34.06
N LEU A 107 10.58 12.02 -34.54
CA LEU A 107 10.25 11.79 -35.95
C LEU A 107 8.94 12.45 -36.37
N ASP A 108 7.89 12.29 -35.58
CA ASP A 108 6.60 12.95 -35.77
C ASP A 108 6.08 13.50 -34.44
N PRO A 109 6.37 14.78 -34.13
CA PRO A 109 5.88 15.41 -32.92
C PRO A 109 4.36 15.42 -32.83
N SER A 110 3.63 15.31 -33.95
CA SER A 110 2.17 15.38 -34.03
C SER A 110 1.46 14.02 -33.88
N SER A 111 2.21 12.92 -33.81
CA SER A 111 1.65 11.57 -33.66
C SER A 111 0.76 11.47 -32.42
N SER A 112 -0.54 11.35 -32.65
CA SER A 112 -1.55 11.27 -31.59
C SER A 112 -1.43 9.97 -30.78
N GLU A 113 -1.06 8.86 -31.44
CA GLU A 113 -0.86 7.57 -30.80
C GLU A 113 0.35 7.60 -29.85
N ALA A 114 1.50 8.10 -30.32
CA ALA A 114 2.70 8.20 -29.49
C ALA A 114 2.47 9.10 -28.27
N ARG A 115 1.81 10.25 -28.45
CA ARG A 115 1.46 11.16 -27.33
C ARG A 115 0.50 10.51 -26.34
N LYS A 116 -0.53 9.81 -26.83
CA LYS A 116 -1.49 9.11 -25.96
C LYS A 116 -0.80 8.03 -25.15
N PHE A 117 0.04 7.22 -25.79
CA PHE A 117 0.76 6.14 -25.12
C PHE A 117 1.77 6.68 -24.08
N GLU A 118 2.41 7.82 -24.36
CA GLU A 118 3.30 8.49 -23.41
C GLU A 118 2.55 8.95 -22.14
N VAL A 119 1.33 9.46 -22.29
CA VAL A 119 0.46 9.85 -21.16
C VAL A 119 0.06 8.63 -20.34
N GLU A 120 -0.34 7.53 -21.00
CA GLU A 120 -0.66 6.27 -20.31
C GLU A 120 0.54 5.73 -19.52
N LEU A 121 1.73 5.77 -20.12
CA LEU A 121 2.98 5.33 -19.51
C LEU A 121 3.36 6.20 -18.31
N ALA A 122 3.18 7.52 -18.41
CA ALA A 122 3.41 8.45 -17.30
C ALA A 122 2.47 8.18 -16.12
N MET A 123 1.19 7.96 -16.39
CA MET A 123 0.22 7.59 -15.36
C MET A 123 0.58 6.24 -14.72
N GLU A 124 1.01 5.25 -15.50
CA GLU A 124 1.45 3.95 -14.98
C GLU A 124 2.70 4.08 -14.09
N GLN A 125 3.71 4.82 -14.53
CA GLN A 125 4.92 5.06 -13.75
C GLN A 125 4.58 5.67 -12.38
N LEU A 126 3.68 6.66 -12.33
CA LEU A 126 3.21 7.26 -11.08
C LEU A 126 2.52 6.25 -10.15
N ARG A 127 1.72 5.33 -10.71
CA ARG A 127 1.07 4.25 -9.93
C ARG A 127 2.07 3.22 -9.41
N ARG A 128 3.20 2.99 -10.10
CA ARG A 128 4.27 2.10 -9.62
C ARG A 128 5.08 2.73 -8.50
N ILE A 129 5.46 4.00 -8.63
CA ILE A 129 6.25 4.72 -7.60
C ILE A 129 5.51 4.76 -6.25
N MET A 130 4.18 4.86 -6.28
CA MET A 130 3.31 4.80 -5.10
C MET A 130 3.51 3.57 -4.21
N VAL A 131 3.83 2.41 -4.81
CA VAL A 131 3.90 1.13 -4.10
C VAL A 131 5.24 0.96 -3.36
N ILE A 132 6.27 1.71 -3.76
CA ILE A 132 7.62 1.59 -3.20
C ILE A 132 7.69 2.43 -1.91
N ASP A 133 7.90 1.76 -0.77
CA ASP A 133 8.10 2.42 0.53
C ASP A 133 9.21 3.48 0.41
N VAL A 134 8.91 4.69 0.86
CA VAL A 134 9.82 5.86 0.82
C VAL A 134 11.16 5.54 1.51
N ARG A 135 11.19 4.53 2.38
CA ARG A 135 12.40 4.07 3.09
C ARG A 135 13.40 3.33 2.21
N HIS A 136 13.00 2.80 1.06
CA HIS A 136 13.83 1.92 0.21
C HIS A 136 13.95 2.39 -1.24
N SER A 137 13.63 3.64 -1.55
CA SER A 137 13.61 4.08 -2.94
C SER A 137 15.00 4.34 -3.52
N HIS A 138 15.24 3.77 -4.71
CA HIS A 138 16.35 4.13 -5.59
C HIS A 138 16.25 5.61 -5.99
N ARG A 139 17.35 6.37 -5.79
CA ARG A 139 17.41 7.83 -6.05
C ARG A 139 16.99 8.22 -7.47
N ASP A 140 17.22 7.35 -8.47
CA ASP A 140 17.03 7.69 -9.88
C ASP A 140 15.54 7.84 -10.26
N GLN A 141 14.63 7.05 -9.68
CA GLN A 141 13.20 7.18 -9.96
C GLN A 141 12.64 8.53 -9.50
N TYR A 142 13.21 9.07 -8.42
CA TYR A 142 12.81 10.33 -7.82
C TYR A 142 13.29 11.55 -8.61
N ARG A 143 14.36 11.43 -9.41
CA ARG A 143 14.84 12.52 -10.27
C ARG A 143 13.77 12.94 -11.28
N SER A 144 13.10 11.99 -11.93
CA SER A 144 12.01 12.28 -12.89
C SER A 144 10.83 13.03 -12.28
N ILE A 145 10.56 12.81 -10.98
CA ILE A 145 9.54 13.51 -10.20
C ILE A 145 10.00 14.94 -9.88
N GLN A 146 11.26 15.09 -9.43
CA GLN A 146 11.83 16.39 -9.08
C GLN A 146 11.88 17.33 -10.29
N GLU A 147 12.31 16.82 -11.44
CA GLU A 147 12.42 17.57 -12.70
C GLU A 147 11.07 17.81 -13.40
N ASN A 148 9.97 17.28 -12.84
CA ASN A 148 8.62 17.45 -13.37
C ASN A 148 8.43 17.00 -14.84
N GLN A 149 9.25 16.06 -15.32
CA GLN A 149 9.17 15.55 -16.70
C GLN A 149 7.81 14.89 -16.97
N LEU A 150 7.33 14.08 -16.03
CA LEU A 150 6.01 13.45 -16.10
C LEU A 150 4.87 14.49 -16.09
N GLY A 151 5.04 15.59 -15.34
CA GLY A 151 4.05 16.65 -15.29
C GLY A 151 3.83 17.31 -16.64
N LEU A 152 4.91 17.56 -17.40
CA LEU A 152 4.82 18.15 -18.74
C LEU A 152 4.03 17.25 -19.71
N VAL A 153 4.30 15.95 -19.71
CA VAL A 153 3.56 14.96 -20.51
C VAL A 153 2.07 14.97 -20.15
N LEU A 154 1.77 14.93 -18.85
CA LEU A 154 0.38 14.90 -18.36
C LEU A 154 -0.37 16.21 -18.66
N TYR A 155 0.25 17.38 -18.47
CA TYR A 155 -0.40 18.65 -18.83
C TYR A 155 -0.73 18.73 -20.32
N ARG A 156 0.19 18.31 -21.19
CA ARG A 156 -0.04 18.24 -22.64
C ARG A 156 -1.21 17.29 -22.96
N GLY A 157 -1.21 16.10 -22.37
CA GLY A 157 -2.28 15.12 -22.53
C GLY A 157 -3.65 15.65 -22.09
N ALA A 158 -3.70 16.34 -20.94
CA ALA A 158 -4.94 16.89 -20.38
C ALA A 158 -5.63 17.91 -21.31
N VAL A 159 -4.84 18.69 -22.06
CA VAL A 159 -5.37 19.70 -23.00
C VAL A 159 -6.12 19.04 -24.16
N SER A 160 -5.62 17.92 -24.68
CA SER A 160 -6.21 17.22 -25.82
C SER A 160 -7.22 16.13 -25.44
N ALA A 161 -7.23 15.67 -24.20
CA ALA A 161 -8.09 14.59 -23.72
C ALA A 161 -9.58 15.00 -23.62
N ALA A 162 -10.47 14.03 -23.77
CA ALA A 162 -11.89 14.17 -23.41
C ALA A 162 -12.07 14.32 -21.89
N ASP A 163 -13.24 14.75 -21.41
CA ASP A 163 -13.43 15.10 -20.00
C ASP A 163 -13.13 13.97 -19.01
N GLU A 164 -13.52 12.73 -19.31
CA GLU A 164 -13.24 11.55 -18.45
C GLU A 164 -11.74 11.24 -18.37
N GLU A 165 -11.06 11.19 -19.52
CA GLU A 165 -9.62 10.97 -19.58
C GLU A 165 -8.85 12.13 -18.94
N ARG A 166 -9.29 13.37 -19.19
CA ARG A 166 -8.76 14.59 -18.57
C ARG A 166 -8.93 14.56 -17.06
N ALA A 167 -10.06 14.08 -16.54
CA ALA A 167 -10.27 13.89 -15.10
C ALA A 167 -9.24 12.91 -14.52
N THR A 168 -9.00 11.80 -15.22
CA THR A 168 -8.00 10.81 -14.83
C THR A 168 -6.59 11.38 -14.84
N ILE A 169 -6.22 12.13 -15.88
CA ILE A 169 -4.92 12.80 -15.98
C ILE A 169 -4.75 13.84 -14.86
N MET A 170 -5.78 14.62 -14.56
CA MET A 170 -5.79 15.58 -13.45
C MET A 170 -5.59 14.90 -12.09
N ALA A 171 -6.21 13.73 -11.87
CA ALA A 171 -5.95 12.96 -10.65
C ALA A 171 -4.48 12.55 -10.52
N HIS A 172 -3.86 12.10 -11.62
CA HIS A 172 -2.44 11.73 -11.62
C HIS A 172 -1.50 12.95 -11.48
N LEU A 173 -1.88 14.13 -11.98
CA LEU A 173 -1.18 15.39 -11.70
C LEU A 173 -1.23 15.74 -10.20
N GLY A 174 -2.40 15.62 -9.57
CA GLY A 174 -2.52 15.80 -8.11
C GLY A 174 -1.66 14.83 -7.32
N TRP A 175 -1.55 13.58 -7.80
CA TRP A 175 -0.65 12.59 -7.20
C TRP A 175 0.84 12.92 -7.41
N LEU A 176 1.23 13.35 -8.60
CA LEU A 176 2.58 13.83 -8.87
C LEU A 176 2.94 14.98 -7.92
N ASP A 177 2.03 15.92 -7.67
CA ASP A 177 2.26 17.01 -6.71
C ASP A 177 2.43 16.50 -5.26
N ILE A 178 1.72 15.45 -4.85
CA ILE A 178 1.95 14.80 -3.54
C ILE A 178 3.36 14.22 -3.47
N LEU A 179 3.80 13.51 -4.52
CA LEU A 179 5.14 12.93 -4.57
C LEU A 179 6.22 14.03 -4.54
N ARG A 180 6.01 15.13 -5.27
CA ARG A 180 6.91 16.30 -5.25
C ARG A 180 6.94 16.97 -3.88
N HIS A 181 5.79 17.11 -3.23
CA HIS A 181 5.69 17.67 -1.88
C HIS A 181 6.45 16.83 -0.84
N ARG A 182 6.32 15.49 -0.90
CA ARG A 182 7.09 14.57 -0.04
C ARG A 182 8.61 14.65 -0.26
N ASN A 183 9.04 15.17 -1.41
CA ASN A 183 10.43 15.43 -1.74
C ASN A 183 10.89 16.86 -1.42
N GLY A 184 10.11 17.62 -0.63
CA GLY A 184 10.47 18.95 -0.18
C GLY A 184 10.11 20.09 -1.14
N ILE A 185 9.36 19.82 -2.22
CA ILE A 185 8.85 20.89 -3.08
C ILE A 185 7.62 21.52 -2.43
N GLU A 186 7.75 22.76 -1.98
CA GLU A 186 6.66 23.52 -1.35
C GLU A 186 5.81 24.31 -2.36
N GLY A 187 4.71 24.91 -1.90
CA GLY A 187 3.86 25.79 -2.73
C GLY A 187 2.96 25.08 -3.76
N LEU A 188 2.89 23.74 -3.75
CA LEU A 188 2.08 22.96 -4.68
C LEU A 188 0.60 22.99 -4.30
N ASN A 189 -0.28 23.17 -5.30
CA ASN A 189 -1.73 23.18 -5.10
C ASN A 189 -2.35 21.80 -5.37
N ILE A 190 -2.04 20.84 -4.50
CA ILE A 190 -2.45 19.43 -4.62
C ILE A 190 -3.97 19.28 -4.75
N ASP A 191 -4.74 19.97 -3.91
CA ASP A 191 -6.21 19.82 -3.88
C ASP A 191 -6.88 20.32 -5.15
N LEU A 192 -6.30 21.33 -5.82
CA LEU A 192 -6.88 21.90 -7.03
C LEU A 192 -6.99 20.85 -8.14
N HIS A 193 -5.97 20.01 -8.31
CA HIS A 193 -5.97 18.95 -9.32
C HIS A 193 -7.05 17.90 -9.07
N PHE A 194 -7.19 17.43 -7.83
CA PHE A 194 -8.25 16.47 -7.49
C PHE A 194 -9.64 17.09 -7.56
N SER A 195 -9.80 18.34 -7.13
CA SER A 195 -11.07 19.06 -7.26
C SER A 195 -11.49 19.24 -8.71
N LYS A 196 -10.54 19.61 -9.60
CA LYS A 196 -10.79 19.68 -11.05
C LYS A 196 -11.17 18.31 -11.62
N ALA A 197 -10.45 17.25 -11.23
CA ALA A 197 -10.76 15.89 -11.65
C ALA A 197 -12.20 15.49 -11.26
N LEU A 198 -12.59 15.70 -10.00
CA LEU A 198 -13.93 15.35 -9.52
C LEU A 198 -15.05 16.28 -10.03
N LYS A 199 -14.71 17.48 -10.52
CA LYS A 199 -15.67 18.35 -11.22
C LYS A 199 -15.98 17.83 -12.62
N LEU A 200 -14.98 17.28 -13.30
CA LEU A 200 -15.13 16.66 -14.63
C LEU A 200 -15.82 15.29 -14.52
N ASP A 201 -15.38 14.48 -13.56
CA ASP A 201 -15.96 13.15 -13.28
C ASP A 201 -16.00 12.89 -11.76
N PRO A 202 -17.18 13.04 -11.13
CA PRO A 202 -17.35 12.79 -9.69
C PRO A 202 -17.05 11.35 -9.24
N ASN A 203 -17.12 10.39 -10.16
CA ASN A 203 -16.92 8.97 -9.91
C ASN A 203 -15.53 8.48 -10.34
N ASN A 204 -14.64 9.41 -10.72
CA ASN A 204 -13.29 9.09 -11.16
C ASN A 204 -12.56 8.27 -10.08
N LEU A 205 -12.19 7.04 -10.43
CA LEU A 205 -11.57 6.09 -9.52
C LEU A 205 -10.28 6.67 -8.92
N TYR A 206 -9.40 7.19 -9.78
CA TYR A 206 -8.07 7.66 -9.39
C TYR A 206 -8.15 8.93 -8.54
N ALA A 207 -9.02 9.88 -8.90
CA ALA A 207 -9.20 11.09 -8.11
C ALA A 207 -9.69 10.77 -6.70
N ASN A 208 -10.69 9.89 -6.57
CA ASN A 208 -11.20 9.50 -5.27
C ASN A 208 -10.15 8.73 -4.45
N VAL A 209 -9.49 7.71 -5.01
CA VAL A 209 -8.54 6.90 -4.23
C VAL A 209 -7.27 7.68 -3.86
N MET A 210 -6.72 8.49 -4.77
CA MET A 210 -5.48 9.23 -4.54
C MET A 210 -5.73 10.41 -3.59
N TRP A 211 -6.83 11.15 -3.77
CA TRP A 211 -7.17 12.24 -2.84
C TRP A 211 -7.54 11.69 -1.46
N GLY A 212 -8.34 10.62 -1.41
CA GLY A 212 -8.65 9.89 -0.19
C GLY A 212 -7.39 9.47 0.56
N SER A 213 -6.33 9.05 -0.15
CA SER A 213 -5.07 8.66 0.49
C SER A 213 -4.21 9.82 1.03
N TRP A 214 -4.39 11.01 0.44
CA TRP A 214 -3.67 12.22 0.81
C TRP A 214 -4.24 12.89 2.06
N ILE A 215 -5.58 12.95 2.15
CA ILE A 215 -6.30 13.73 3.17
C ILE A 215 -5.85 13.42 4.61
N PRO A 216 -5.73 12.16 5.07
CA PRO A 216 -5.35 11.86 6.44
C PRO A 216 -3.91 12.30 6.78
N ASN A 217 -3.01 12.22 5.78
CA ASN A 217 -1.58 12.46 5.95
C ASN A 217 -1.17 13.90 5.61
N ARG A 218 -2.14 14.79 5.38
CA ARG A 218 -1.86 16.18 5.06
C ARG A 218 -1.23 16.86 6.28
N TYR A 219 0.03 17.29 6.14
CA TYR A 219 0.74 18.00 7.19
C TYR A 219 0.10 19.38 7.44
N ASN A 220 -0.87 19.42 8.35
CA ASN A 220 -1.30 20.63 9.01
C ASN A 220 -1.83 20.29 10.42
N PRO A 221 -0.94 20.29 11.44
CA PRO A 221 -1.30 19.92 12.80
C PRO A 221 -2.32 20.89 13.45
N SER A 222 -2.47 22.11 12.91
CA SER A 222 -3.42 23.11 13.44
C SER A 222 -4.88 22.88 13.02
N LYS A 223 -5.16 21.90 12.15
CA LYS A 223 -6.49 21.60 11.62
C LYS A 223 -6.82 20.11 11.61
N ASP A 224 -6.26 19.34 12.55
CA ASP A 224 -6.70 17.96 12.76
C ASP A 224 -8.10 17.96 13.37
N THR A 225 -9.06 17.80 12.48
CA THR A 225 -10.47 17.62 12.80
C THR A 225 -10.88 16.24 12.32
N GLU A 226 -11.74 15.58 13.10
CA GLU A 226 -12.39 14.29 12.82
C GLU A 226 -12.94 14.20 11.38
N ASP A 227 -13.26 15.35 10.79
CA ASP A 227 -13.67 15.57 9.41
C ASP A 227 -12.72 14.99 8.35
N LYS A 228 -11.40 14.96 8.58
CA LYS A 228 -10.44 14.47 7.56
C LYS A 228 -10.61 12.96 7.30
N VAL A 229 -10.70 12.17 8.36
CA VAL A 229 -10.85 10.71 8.24
C VAL A 229 -12.20 10.39 7.60
N ALA A 230 -13.27 11.06 8.03
CA ALA A 230 -14.60 10.93 7.44
C ALA A 230 -14.63 11.30 5.94
N LEU A 231 -13.97 12.39 5.56
CA LEU A 231 -13.87 12.81 4.16
C LEU A 231 -13.07 11.79 3.33
N SER A 232 -11.93 11.34 3.84
CA SER A 232 -11.12 10.29 3.21
C SER A 232 -11.92 9.00 3.01
N ARG A 233 -12.69 8.57 4.02
CA ARG A 233 -13.60 7.41 3.92
C ARG A 233 -14.61 7.58 2.80
N LYS A 234 -15.22 8.76 2.66
CA LYS A 234 -16.19 9.05 1.59
C LYS A 234 -15.57 8.87 0.20
N HIS A 235 -14.34 9.32 0.01
CA HIS A 235 -13.62 9.11 -1.25
C HIS A 235 -13.32 7.63 -1.50
N PHE A 236 -12.79 6.91 -0.51
CA PHE A 236 -12.55 5.47 -0.65
C PHE A 236 -13.83 4.68 -0.91
N ALA A 237 -14.94 5.03 -0.27
CA ALA A 237 -16.24 4.40 -0.49
C ALA A 237 -16.71 4.54 -1.96
N ARG A 238 -16.50 5.70 -2.58
CA ARG A 238 -16.75 5.91 -4.02
C ARG A 238 -15.81 5.06 -4.89
N ALA A 239 -14.51 5.08 -4.58
CA ALA A 239 -13.52 4.29 -5.31
C ALA A 239 -13.80 2.77 -5.25
N LEU A 240 -14.30 2.27 -4.11
CA LEU A 240 -14.64 0.85 -3.89
C LEU A 240 -15.86 0.37 -4.71
N GLN A 241 -16.62 1.27 -5.34
CA GLN A 241 -17.69 0.91 -6.29
C GLN A 241 -17.11 0.26 -7.56
N HIS A 242 -15.85 0.55 -7.91
CA HIS A 242 -15.12 -0.05 -9.03
C HIS A 242 -14.53 -1.41 -8.62
N LYS A 243 -15.34 -2.47 -8.72
CA LYS A 243 -15.00 -3.82 -8.23
C LYS A 243 -13.69 -4.38 -8.78
N GLU A 244 -13.40 -4.15 -10.05
CA GLU A 244 -12.19 -4.64 -10.73
C GLU A 244 -10.90 -4.06 -10.13
N GLN A 245 -10.97 -2.86 -9.57
CA GLN A 245 -9.81 -2.13 -9.03
C GLN A 245 -9.79 -2.14 -7.50
N ARG A 246 -10.62 -2.97 -6.86
CA ARG A 246 -10.77 -3.02 -5.40
C ARG A 246 -9.45 -3.33 -4.68
N ARG A 247 -8.63 -4.23 -5.24
CA ARG A 247 -7.29 -4.55 -4.73
C ARG A 247 -6.36 -3.33 -4.69
N TYR A 248 -6.41 -2.51 -5.74
CA TYR A 248 -5.65 -1.26 -5.81
C TYR A 248 -6.15 -0.25 -4.77
N VAL A 249 -7.47 -0.08 -4.66
CA VAL A 249 -8.10 0.83 -3.69
C VAL A 249 -7.75 0.46 -2.25
N ARG A 250 -7.88 -0.82 -1.87
CA ARG A 250 -7.53 -1.29 -0.52
C ARG A 250 -6.06 -1.10 -0.18
N ARG A 251 -5.16 -1.29 -1.15
CA ARG A 251 -3.71 -1.04 -0.95
C ARG A 251 -3.46 0.40 -0.55
N LEU A 252 -4.00 1.36 -1.32
CA LEU A 252 -3.88 2.79 -1.02
C LEU A 252 -4.58 3.18 0.28
N GLN A 253 -5.74 2.60 0.56
CA GLN A 253 -6.48 2.83 1.79
C GLN A 253 -5.66 2.45 3.03
N ARG A 254 -4.99 1.29 3.01
CA ARG A 254 -4.10 0.88 4.11
C ARG A 254 -2.91 1.80 4.27
N GLN A 255 -2.31 2.23 3.16
CA GLN A 255 -1.20 3.17 3.20
C GLN A 255 -1.64 4.52 3.79
N ALA A 256 -2.83 4.99 3.40
CA ALA A 256 -3.40 6.25 3.88
C ALA A 256 -3.61 6.25 5.40
N TYR A 257 -4.03 5.11 5.95
CA TYR A 257 -4.36 4.98 7.36
C TYR A 257 -3.27 4.30 8.19
N ARG A 258 -2.03 4.24 7.70
CA ARG A 258 -0.89 3.64 8.40
C ARG A 258 -0.80 4.07 9.88
N ASP A 259 -1.00 5.36 10.12
CA ASP A 259 -0.88 6.00 11.44
C ASP A 259 -2.26 6.18 12.13
N HIS A 260 -3.30 5.56 11.57
CA HIS A 260 -4.68 5.55 12.07
C HIS A 260 -5.10 4.10 12.39
N PRO A 261 -4.65 3.52 13.51
CA PRO A 261 -4.79 2.09 13.77
C PRO A 261 -6.26 1.63 13.82
N LEU A 262 -7.17 2.44 14.36
CA LEU A 262 -8.61 2.12 14.39
C LEU A 262 -9.22 2.02 12.97
N GLU A 263 -8.81 2.89 12.04
CA GLU A 263 -9.24 2.80 10.64
C GLU A 263 -8.77 1.52 9.97
N LEU A 264 -7.52 1.14 10.23
CA LEU A 264 -6.95 -0.08 9.68
C LEU A 264 -7.71 -1.33 10.15
N LEU A 265 -8.18 -1.35 11.41
CA LEU A 265 -9.03 -2.42 11.93
C LEU A 265 -10.38 -2.45 11.24
N ARG A 266 -10.99 -1.27 11.05
CA ARG A 266 -12.27 -1.15 10.37
C ARG A 266 -12.18 -1.69 8.94
N ILE A 267 -11.12 -1.34 8.23
CA ILE A 267 -10.84 -1.85 6.88
C ILE A 267 -10.59 -3.36 6.90
N GLY A 268 -9.81 -3.87 7.87
CA GLY A 268 -9.60 -5.30 8.05
C GLY A 268 -10.90 -6.07 8.25
N TYR A 269 -11.80 -5.54 9.08
CA TYR A 269 -13.12 -6.11 9.32
C TYR A 269 -14.01 -6.08 8.08
N GLU A 270 -14.06 -4.96 7.36
CA GLU A 270 -14.80 -4.86 6.10
C GLU A 270 -14.32 -5.90 5.09
N MET A 271 -12.99 -6.04 4.96
CA MET A 271 -12.37 -7.01 4.06
C MET A 271 -12.65 -8.46 4.49
N TYR A 272 -12.71 -8.72 5.80
CA TYR A 272 -13.12 -10.01 6.35
C TYR A 272 -14.55 -10.36 5.94
N ARG A 273 -15.50 -9.44 6.18
CA ARG A 273 -16.91 -9.65 5.84
C ARG A 273 -17.17 -9.84 4.36
N SER A 274 -16.37 -9.21 3.50
CA SER A 274 -16.52 -9.30 2.05
C SER A 274 -15.70 -10.42 1.41
N GLY A 275 -14.89 -11.15 2.18
CA GLY A 275 -14.03 -12.22 1.66
C GLY A 275 -12.82 -11.73 0.84
N GLU A 276 -12.40 -10.46 1.00
CA GLU A 276 -11.29 -9.86 0.25
C GLU A 276 -9.90 -10.23 0.80
N LEU A 277 -9.83 -10.81 1.99
CA LEU A 277 -8.59 -10.97 2.74
C LEU A 277 -7.52 -11.83 2.05
N PRO A 278 -7.79 -13.02 1.50
CA PRO A 278 -6.72 -13.89 0.98
C PRO A 278 -5.87 -13.21 -0.12
N ALA A 279 -6.46 -12.26 -0.86
CA ALA A 279 -5.81 -11.58 -1.98
C ALA A 279 -4.85 -10.43 -1.60
N LEU A 280 -4.79 -10.04 -0.31
CA LEU A 280 -4.23 -8.74 0.11
C LEU A 280 -3.14 -8.79 1.19
N GLN A 281 -2.51 -9.94 1.43
CA GLN A 281 -1.36 -10.09 2.35
C GLN A 281 -0.21 -9.08 2.09
N PRO A 282 0.53 -8.60 3.11
CA PRO A 282 0.32 -8.81 4.55
C PRO A 282 -0.81 -7.95 5.13
N TYR A 283 -1.49 -8.46 6.17
CA TYR A 283 -2.64 -7.81 6.80
C TYR A 283 -2.26 -6.66 7.76
N PRO A 284 -3.16 -5.69 7.98
CA PRO A 284 -2.95 -4.60 8.94
C PRO A 284 -3.23 -5.07 10.37
N THR A 285 -2.58 -6.14 10.79
CA THR A 285 -2.85 -6.83 12.05
C THR A 285 -2.05 -6.27 13.21
N ARG A 286 -0.88 -5.68 12.90
CA ARG A 286 -0.03 -4.97 13.85
C ARG A 286 -0.79 -3.85 14.61
N PRO A 287 -1.60 -2.99 13.97
CA PRO A 287 -2.50 -2.07 14.66
C PRO A 287 -3.36 -2.69 15.76
N PHE A 288 -3.97 -3.86 15.52
CA PHE A 288 -4.86 -4.50 16.51
C PHE A 288 -4.07 -4.89 17.74
N VAL A 289 -2.97 -5.60 17.51
CA VAL A 289 -2.05 -6.04 18.55
C VAL A 289 -1.49 -4.85 19.30
N ASP A 290 -1.01 -3.82 18.60
CA ASP A 290 -0.37 -2.66 19.21
C ASP A 290 -1.38 -1.89 20.10
N LEU A 291 -2.65 -1.81 19.68
CA LEU A 291 -3.71 -1.18 20.47
C LEU A 291 -4.05 -1.95 21.76
N ILE A 292 -4.07 -3.29 21.71
CA ILE A 292 -4.48 -4.12 22.85
C ILE A 292 -3.31 -4.60 23.73
N SER A 293 -2.08 -4.63 23.20
CA SER A 293 -0.91 -5.15 23.92
C SER A 293 -0.33 -4.15 24.92
N GLN A 294 -0.49 -2.84 24.69
CA GLN A 294 0.08 -1.81 25.55
C GLN A 294 -0.69 -1.68 26.88
N ALA A 295 -0.23 -2.38 27.92
CA ALA A 295 -0.89 -2.48 29.23
C ALA A 295 -1.37 -1.13 29.82
N HIS A 296 -0.59 -0.07 29.69
CA HIS A 296 -0.92 1.26 30.21
C HIS A 296 -1.96 2.04 29.37
N GLN A 297 -2.19 1.63 28.11
CA GLN A 297 -3.19 2.23 27.21
C GLN A 297 -4.44 1.35 27.04
N ARG A 298 -4.43 0.12 27.58
CA ARG A 298 -5.48 -0.88 27.36
C ARG A 298 -6.89 -0.34 27.56
N GLN A 299 -7.15 0.42 28.62
CA GLN A 299 -8.52 0.93 28.84
C GLN A 299 -8.91 2.00 27.82
N ARG A 300 -8.05 2.98 27.53
CA ARG A 300 -8.34 4.01 26.52
C ARG A 300 -8.49 3.41 25.12
N SER A 301 -7.60 2.49 24.74
CA SER A 301 -7.68 1.77 23.48
C SER A 301 -8.96 0.93 23.41
N TRP A 302 -9.35 0.31 24.52
CA TRP A 302 -10.59 -0.46 24.62
C TRP A 302 -11.84 0.40 24.48
N ASP A 303 -11.89 1.55 25.15
CA ASP A 303 -12.99 2.49 25.04
C ASP A 303 -13.11 3.01 23.60
N ALA A 304 -11.98 3.33 22.96
CA ALA A 304 -11.97 3.74 21.55
C ALA A 304 -12.42 2.63 20.58
N LEU A 305 -12.06 1.37 20.87
CA LEU A 305 -12.51 0.22 20.08
C LEU A 305 -14.02 0.00 20.23
N THR A 306 -14.53 -0.03 21.46
CA THR A 306 -15.96 -0.26 21.74
C THR A 306 -16.86 0.90 21.31
N GLN A 307 -16.31 2.11 21.16
CA GLN A 307 -17.01 3.23 20.51
C GLN A 307 -17.16 3.05 18.99
N GLN A 308 -16.21 2.37 18.33
CA GLN A 308 -16.20 2.22 16.87
C GLN A 308 -16.76 0.88 16.38
N PHE A 309 -16.75 -0.14 17.22
CA PHE A 309 -17.11 -1.50 16.87
C PHE A 309 -18.08 -2.06 17.91
N SER A 310 -19.10 -2.77 17.44
CA SER A 310 -19.90 -3.62 18.32
C SER A 310 -19.10 -4.79 18.88
N LEU A 311 -19.56 -5.37 19.99
CA LEU A 311 -18.90 -6.51 20.62
C LEU A 311 -18.84 -7.73 19.68
N GLU A 312 -19.87 -7.94 18.86
CA GLU A 312 -19.90 -8.99 17.83
C GLU A 312 -18.82 -8.78 16.76
N GLU A 313 -18.61 -7.54 16.31
CA GLU A 313 -17.59 -7.20 15.32
C GLU A 313 -16.19 -7.40 15.88
N LEU A 314 -15.95 -6.96 17.12
CA LEU A 314 -14.69 -7.20 17.82
C LEU A 314 -14.45 -8.71 18.03
N LEU A 315 -15.49 -9.48 18.34
CA LEU A 315 -15.36 -10.93 18.53
C LEU A 315 -15.02 -11.64 17.21
N ALA A 316 -15.64 -11.22 16.11
CA ALA A 316 -15.34 -11.74 14.78
C ALA A 316 -13.91 -11.38 14.35
N LEU A 317 -13.49 -10.13 14.58
CA LEU A 317 -12.11 -9.68 14.32
C LEU A 317 -11.09 -10.48 15.13
N THR A 318 -11.29 -10.65 16.43
CA THR A 318 -10.37 -11.42 17.28
C THR A 318 -10.31 -12.89 16.87
N ALA A 319 -11.44 -13.51 16.52
CA ALA A 319 -11.47 -14.88 16.03
C ALA A 319 -10.72 -15.03 14.71
N TRP A 320 -10.96 -14.12 13.76
CA TRP A 320 -10.25 -14.07 12.49
C TRP A 320 -8.73 -13.92 12.69
N LEU A 321 -8.32 -12.96 13.51
CA LEU A 321 -6.90 -12.75 13.83
C LEU A 321 -6.27 -13.96 14.53
N LEU A 322 -7.02 -14.74 15.31
CA LEU A 322 -6.48 -15.97 15.89
C LEU A 322 -6.30 -17.09 14.84
N VAL A 323 -7.10 -17.11 13.77
CA VAL A 323 -7.05 -18.11 12.69
C VAL A 323 -5.99 -17.79 11.64
N GLU A 324 -5.72 -16.52 11.34
CA GLU A 324 -4.69 -16.13 10.36
C GLU A 324 -3.27 -16.15 10.92
N TYR A 325 -3.12 -16.32 12.23
CA TYR A 325 -1.84 -16.29 12.93
C TYR A 325 -1.23 -17.63 13.37
N PRO A 326 -1.55 -18.81 12.81
CA PRO A 326 -0.85 -20.04 13.19
C PRO A 326 0.62 -20.01 12.75
N ASP A 327 0.94 -19.40 11.59
CA ASP A 327 2.16 -19.72 10.82
C ASP A 327 3.20 -18.58 10.68
N LEU A 328 3.14 -17.50 11.46
CA LEU A 328 4.14 -16.42 11.40
C LEU A 328 5.48 -16.78 12.08
N GLU A 329 5.91 -18.04 12.01
CA GLU A 329 7.15 -18.54 12.61
C GLU A 329 8.44 -17.96 11.99
N SER A 330 8.37 -17.27 10.85
CA SER A 330 9.51 -17.26 9.94
C SER A 330 10.59 -16.19 10.14
N GLU A 331 10.41 -15.02 10.77
CA GLU A 331 11.53 -14.02 10.75
C GLU A 331 11.71 -13.12 11.99
N SER A 332 10.76 -13.06 12.93
CA SER A 332 10.90 -12.18 14.11
C SER A 332 10.54 -12.87 15.42
N GLY A 333 11.16 -14.03 15.68
CA GLY A 333 11.19 -14.69 17.00
C GLY A 333 9.85 -15.23 17.51
N VAL A 334 9.86 -16.48 17.97
CA VAL A 334 8.76 -17.15 18.70
C VAL A 334 8.07 -16.21 19.71
N TYR A 335 8.85 -15.37 20.40
CA TYR A 335 8.39 -14.42 21.40
C TYR A 335 7.34 -13.40 20.92
N ALA A 336 7.53 -12.79 19.74
CA ALA A 336 6.63 -11.72 19.27
C ALA A 336 5.25 -12.28 18.90
N ASN A 337 5.18 -13.56 18.51
CA ASN A 337 3.93 -14.22 18.15
C ASN A 337 3.13 -14.63 19.38
N GLU A 338 3.78 -15.16 20.41
CA GLU A 338 3.13 -15.54 21.66
C GLU A 338 2.51 -14.31 22.35
N GLN A 339 3.24 -13.18 22.39
CA GLN A 339 2.71 -11.91 22.90
C GLN A 339 1.46 -11.45 22.14
N ARG A 340 1.44 -11.62 20.82
CA ARG A 340 0.29 -11.26 19.97
C ARG A 340 -0.91 -12.13 20.27
N LYS A 341 -0.71 -13.46 20.27
CA LYS A 341 -1.77 -14.43 20.55
C LYS A 341 -2.34 -14.23 21.96
N GLU A 342 -1.50 -14.02 22.95
CA GLU A 342 -1.87 -13.70 24.32
C GLU A 342 -2.82 -12.50 24.37
N ALA A 343 -2.44 -11.40 23.72
CA ALA A 343 -3.22 -10.17 23.72
C ALA A 343 -4.56 -10.34 22.98
N LEU A 344 -4.59 -11.13 21.88
CA LEU A 344 -5.82 -11.49 21.17
C LEU A 344 -6.78 -12.29 22.06
N TYR A 345 -6.27 -13.29 22.79
CA TYR A 345 -7.08 -14.08 23.71
C TYR A 345 -7.58 -13.25 24.91
N TYR A 346 -6.75 -12.33 25.42
CA TYR A 346 -7.18 -11.38 26.46
C TYR A 346 -8.33 -10.50 25.98
N ALA A 347 -8.19 -9.89 24.79
CA ALA A 347 -9.23 -9.09 24.18
C ALA A 347 -10.52 -9.92 23.99
N LYS A 348 -10.40 -11.14 23.44
CA LYS A 348 -11.53 -12.07 23.29
C LYS A 348 -12.24 -12.35 24.62
N GLY A 349 -11.49 -12.59 25.70
CA GLY A 349 -12.05 -12.78 27.04
C GLY A 349 -12.86 -11.57 27.50
N LYS A 350 -12.31 -10.36 27.33
CA LYS A 350 -12.97 -9.10 27.71
C LYS A 350 -14.27 -8.87 26.92
N ILE A 351 -14.24 -9.09 25.60
CA ILE A 351 -15.45 -9.02 24.75
C ILE A 351 -16.52 -9.98 25.27
N LEU A 352 -16.15 -11.23 25.55
CA LEU A 352 -17.09 -12.26 25.98
C LEU A 352 -17.68 -11.97 27.37
N VAL A 353 -16.94 -11.34 28.28
CA VAL A 353 -17.47 -10.84 29.55
C VAL A 353 -18.54 -9.78 29.32
N GLU A 354 -18.27 -8.79 28.48
CA GLU A 354 -19.24 -7.71 28.20
C GLU A 354 -20.49 -8.23 27.48
N MET A 355 -20.37 -9.31 26.71
CA MET A 355 -21.50 -10.03 26.11
C MET A 355 -22.24 -10.98 27.07
N GLY A 356 -21.82 -11.12 28.33
CA GLY A 356 -22.40 -12.06 29.30
C GLY A 356 -22.10 -13.55 29.01
N LYS A 357 -21.07 -13.85 28.21
CA LYS A 357 -20.65 -15.21 27.83
C LYS A 357 -19.53 -15.73 28.73
N ASP A 358 -19.81 -15.78 30.03
CA ASP A 358 -18.79 -15.92 31.06
C ASP A 358 -17.95 -17.20 30.96
N LYS A 359 -18.54 -18.36 30.61
CA LYS A 359 -17.77 -19.61 30.43
C LYS A 359 -16.74 -19.50 29.30
N ASN A 360 -17.15 -18.92 28.16
CA ASN A 360 -16.25 -18.76 27.01
C ASN A 360 -15.17 -17.70 27.30
N ALA A 361 -15.50 -16.69 28.10
CA ALA A 361 -14.53 -15.71 28.56
C ALA A 361 -13.45 -16.35 29.43
N LEU A 362 -13.82 -17.31 30.29
CA LEU A 362 -12.89 -18.01 31.17
C LEU A 362 -11.87 -18.78 30.35
N ASP A 363 -12.34 -19.55 29.37
CA ASP A 363 -11.47 -20.30 28.46
C ASP A 363 -10.50 -19.37 27.71
N ALA A 364 -10.97 -18.19 27.27
CA ALA A 364 -10.14 -17.22 26.58
C ALA A 364 -9.07 -16.61 27.50
N PHE A 365 -9.43 -16.23 28.74
CA PHE A 365 -8.47 -15.70 29.71
C PHE A 365 -7.45 -16.75 30.16
N LEU A 366 -7.86 -18.01 30.35
CA LEU A 366 -6.94 -19.11 30.67
C LEU A 366 -5.93 -19.34 29.55
N LYS A 367 -6.37 -19.29 28.28
CA LYS A 367 -5.45 -19.35 27.12
C LYS A 367 -4.50 -18.16 27.10
N SER A 368 -5.00 -16.95 27.34
CA SER A 368 -4.15 -15.75 27.45
C SER A 368 -3.10 -15.90 28.55
N GLN A 369 -3.50 -16.34 29.75
CA GLN A 369 -2.58 -16.59 30.87
C GLN A 369 -1.48 -17.59 30.50
N SER A 370 -1.85 -18.73 29.89
CA SER A 370 -0.88 -19.75 29.44
C SER A 370 0.16 -19.17 28.47
N LEU A 371 -0.27 -18.38 27.47
CA LEU A 371 0.62 -17.74 26.51
C LEU A 371 1.49 -16.65 27.16
N PHE A 372 0.96 -15.93 28.15
CA PHE A 372 1.74 -14.97 28.95
C PHE A 372 2.86 -15.68 29.71
N ILE A 373 2.57 -16.83 30.33
CA ILE A 373 3.54 -17.64 31.08
C ILE A 373 4.65 -18.16 30.14
N GLU A 374 4.28 -18.58 28.93
CA GLU A 374 5.24 -18.95 27.88
C GLU A 374 6.13 -17.77 27.47
N ARG A 375 5.53 -16.60 27.24
CA ARG A 375 6.25 -15.38 26.86
C ARG A 375 7.27 -14.97 27.90
N ILE A 376 6.87 -14.94 29.18
CA ILE A 376 7.74 -14.46 30.26
C ILE A 376 8.94 -15.36 30.49
N LYS A 377 9.00 -16.54 29.84
CA LYS A 377 10.17 -17.41 29.93
C LYS A 377 11.49 -16.75 29.58
N PHE A 378 11.40 -15.74 28.73
CA PHE A 378 12.54 -15.08 28.13
C PHE A 378 12.73 -13.65 28.67
N THR A 379 11.99 -13.25 29.72
CA THR A 379 12.03 -11.88 30.29
C THR A 379 12.20 -11.89 31.80
N SER A 380 12.53 -10.72 32.40
CA SER A 380 12.73 -10.64 33.85
C SER A 380 11.42 -10.90 34.63
N SER A 381 11.50 -11.80 35.61
CA SER A 381 10.35 -12.30 36.38
C SER A 381 9.55 -11.20 37.11
N ARG A 382 10.21 -10.13 37.56
CA ARG A 382 9.54 -9.03 38.31
C ARG A 382 8.57 -8.20 37.47
N TYR A 383 8.88 -7.96 36.19
CA TYR A 383 7.98 -7.19 35.32
C TYR A 383 6.75 -8.03 34.95
N ALA A 384 6.99 -9.31 34.65
CA ALA A 384 5.97 -10.31 34.36
C ALA A 384 4.96 -10.46 35.51
N GLU A 385 5.44 -10.63 36.74
CA GLU A 385 4.59 -10.76 37.92
C GLU A 385 3.64 -9.56 38.10
N LYS A 386 4.18 -8.34 37.94
CA LYS A 386 3.39 -7.12 38.03
C LYS A 386 2.34 -7.00 36.92
N GLU A 387 2.65 -7.40 35.69
CA GLU A 387 1.68 -7.31 34.59
C GLU A 387 0.54 -8.33 34.75
N LEU A 388 0.86 -9.56 35.17
CA LEU A 388 -0.13 -10.61 35.43
C LEU A 388 -1.08 -10.19 36.55
N GLN A 389 -0.52 -9.69 37.66
CA GLN A 389 -1.27 -9.27 38.84
C GLN A 389 -2.24 -8.12 38.54
N ASN A 390 -1.84 -7.18 37.69
CA ASN A 390 -2.64 -5.98 37.44
C ASN A 390 -3.64 -6.13 36.28
N SER A 391 -3.47 -7.11 35.39
CA SER A 391 -4.24 -7.17 34.13
C SER A 391 -5.12 -8.41 33.97
N ILE A 392 -4.55 -9.61 34.16
CA ILE A 392 -5.23 -10.88 33.84
C ILE A 392 -5.95 -11.42 35.08
N ASN A 393 -5.29 -11.43 36.24
CA ASN A 393 -5.84 -12.00 37.47
C ASN A 393 -7.16 -11.35 37.92
N PRO A 394 -7.33 -10.01 37.91
CA PRO A 394 -8.59 -9.40 38.35
C PRO A 394 -9.80 -9.82 37.49
N GLN A 395 -9.58 -10.06 36.20
CA GLN A 395 -10.64 -10.49 35.28
C GLN A 395 -11.04 -11.95 35.54
N LEU A 396 -10.06 -12.83 35.75
CA LEU A 396 -10.29 -14.23 36.12
C LEU A 396 -11.03 -14.34 37.47
N GLU A 397 -10.65 -13.52 38.45
CA GLU A 397 -11.28 -13.45 39.77
C GLU A 397 -12.74 -13.04 39.70
N ALA A 398 -13.02 -11.93 39.02
CA ALA A 398 -14.38 -11.44 38.82
C ALA A 398 -15.25 -12.45 38.08
N LEU A 399 -14.67 -13.21 37.15
CA LEU A 399 -15.38 -14.18 36.33
C LEU A 399 -15.71 -15.47 37.08
N ALA A 400 -14.74 -16.03 37.78
CA ALA A 400 -14.96 -17.25 38.54
C ALA A 400 -15.93 -17.01 39.70
N LYS A 401 -15.88 -15.84 40.35
CA LYS A 401 -16.89 -15.43 41.33
C LYS A 401 -18.29 -15.41 40.72
N ARG A 402 -18.46 -14.88 39.50
CA ARG A 402 -19.75 -14.87 38.77
C ARG A 402 -20.24 -16.28 38.40
N LEU A 403 -19.31 -17.19 38.13
CA LEU A 403 -19.60 -18.57 37.77
C LEU A 403 -19.71 -19.52 38.97
N ASP A 404 -19.59 -19.02 40.20
CA ASP A 404 -19.48 -19.81 41.43
C ASP A 404 -18.40 -20.91 41.34
N ILE A 405 -17.31 -20.60 40.64
CA ILE A 405 -16.14 -21.46 40.56
C ILE A 405 -15.26 -21.06 41.74
N PRO A 406 -15.04 -21.96 42.73
CA PRO A 406 -14.14 -21.67 43.83
C PRO A 406 -12.73 -21.54 43.26
N LEU A 407 -12.26 -20.30 43.09
CA LEU A 407 -10.86 -20.09 42.77
C LEU A 407 -10.05 -20.42 44.01
N LYS A 408 -9.48 -21.61 43.99
CA LYS A 408 -8.48 -22.00 44.98
C LYS A 408 -7.17 -21.36 44.55
N PRO A 409 -6.40 -20.76 45.48
CA PRO A 409 -5.07 -20.27 45.17
C PRO A 409 -4.29 -21.39 44.49
N ALA A 410 -3.70 -21.06 43.35
CA ALA A 410 -3.03 -22.01 42.48
C ALA A 410 -1.60 -21.54 42.25
N LEU A 411 -0.65 -22.46 42.23
CA LEU A 411 0.70 -22.13 41.76
C LEU A 411 0.79 -22.39 40.26
N VAL A 412 1.46 -21.52 39.53
CA VAL A 412 1.68 -21.71 38.10
C VAL A 412 3.00 -22.44 37.89
N SER A 413 2.95 -23.62 37.28
CA SER A 413 4.15 -24.34 36.89
C SER A 413 4.90 -23.59 35.78
N TYR A 414 6.18 -23.33 36.00
CA TYR A 414 7.08 -22.70 35.03
C TYR A 414 8.33 -23.57 34.85
N GLY A 415 8.28 -24.50 33.90
CA GLY A 415 9.37 -25.42 33.56
C GLY A 415 10.53 -24.70 32.90
N GLY A 416 11.37 -24.03 33.72
CA GLY A 416 12.47 -23.20 33.25
C GLY A 416 13.64 -23.95 32.59
N TYR A 417 13.69 -25.28 32.61
CA TYR A 417 14.75 -26.05 31.97
C TYR A 417 14.22 -27.42 31.54
N ALA A 418 14.66 -27.92 30.38
CA ALA A 418 14.50 -29.33 30.03
C ALA A 418 15.11 -30.17 31.17
N ASN A 419 14.34 -31.13 31.71
CA ASN A 419 14.69 -31.96 32.89
C ASN A 419 14.64 -31.25 34.26
N GLY A 420 13.96 -30.10 34.38
CA GLY A 420 13.66 -29.50 35.68
C GLY A 420 12.74 -30.36 36.55
N GLY A 421 12.79 -30.21 37.87
CA GLY A 421 12.01 -31.02 38.81
C GLY A 421 10.49 -31.00 38.55
N ALA A 422 9.96 -29.86 38.08
CA ALA A 422 8.57 -29.74 37.67
C ALA A 422 8.23 -30.64 36.46
N MET A 423 9.03 -30.61 35.38
CA MET A 423 8.80 -31.47 34.21
C MET A 423 8.93 -32.94 34.55
N THR A 424 9.90 -33.30 35.39
CA THR A 424 10.07 -34.69 35.81
C THR A 424 8.96 -35.16 36.76
N ALA A 425 8.28 -34.23 37.43
CA ALA A 425 7.04 -34.48 38.15
C ALA A 425 5.79 -34.56 37.23
N GLY A 426 5.96 -34.51 35.91
CA GLY A 426 4.87 -34.58 34.92
C GLY A 426 4.12 -33.25 34.70
N LEU A 427 4.59 -32.16 35.30
CA LEU A 427 4.02 -30.84 35.07
C LEU A 427 4.41 -30.31 33.70
N GLU A 428 3.41 -29.76 33.01
CA GLU A 428 3.61 -28.96 31.82
C GLU A 428 3.69 -27.48 32.19
N ASN A 429 4.20 -26.69 31.26
CA ASN A 429 4.25 -25.24 31.43
C ASN A 429 2.82 -24.68 31.39
N GLY A 430 2.50 -23.81 32.35
CA GLY A 430 1.17 -23.21 32.46
C GLY A 430 0.14 -24.08 33.19
N ASP A 431 0.52 -25.24 33.72
CA ASP A 431 -0.33 -25.98 34.66
C ASP A 431 -0.61 -25.11 35.90
N LEU A 432 -1.90 -25.01 36.26
CA LEU A 432 -2.32 -24.37 37.51
C LEU A 432 -2.42 -25.44 38.60
N ILE A 433 -1.44 -25.49 39.50
CA ILE A 433 -1.36 -26.43 40.61
C ILE A 433 -2.32 -25.97 41.71
N LEU A 434 -3.44 -26.67 41.85
CA LEU A 434 -4.50 -26.35 42.80
C LEU A 434 -4.27 -26.99 44.17
N PHE A 435 -3.78 -28.24 44.17
CA PHE A 435 -3.56 -29.01 45.40
C PHE A 435 -2.24 -29.76 45.34
N PHE A 436 -1.69 -30.01 46.53
CA PHE A 436 -0.57 -30.89 46.76
C PHE A 436 -0.96 -31.85 47.88
N ASN A 437 -0.97 -33.15 47.60
CA ASN A 437 -1.45 -34.22 48.49
C ASN A 437 -2.86 -33.97 49.04
N GLY A 438 -3.78 -33.50 48.18
CA GLY A 438 -5.15 -33.14 48.57
C GLY A 438 -5.27 -31.87 49.41
N ALA A 439 -4.16 -31.25 49.83
CA ALA A 439 -4.16 -29.98 50.53
C ALA A 439 -4.10 -28.82 49.52
N PRO A 440 -4.93 -27.79 49.66
CA PRO A 440 -4.88 -26.61 48.80
C PRO A 440 -3.51 -25.93 48.87
N LEU A 441 -2.93 -25.68 47.70
CA LEU A 441 -1.57 -25.17 47.59
C LEU A 441 -1.58 -23.66 47.37
N HIS A 442 -1.52 -22.90 48.46
CA HIS A 442 -1.66 -21.45 48.37
C HIS A 442 -0.35 -20.68 48.24
N SER A 443 0.75 -21.27 48.69
CA SER A 443 2.07 -20.66 48.67
C SER A 443 3.09 -21.71 48.24
N GLN A 444 4.13 -21.25 47.57
CA GLN A 444 5.28 -22.05 47.19
C GLN A 444 5.98 -22.68 48.41
N SER A 445 5.89 -22.05 49.59
CA SER A 445 6.45 -22.60 50.83
C SER A 445 5.77 -23.90 51.32
N ARG A 446 4.61 -24.27 50.76
CA ARG A 446 3.94 -25.53 51.06
C ARG A 446 4.37 -26.68 50.16
N LEU A 447 5.20 -26.41 49.15
CA LEU A 447 5.81 -27.46 48.36
C LEU A 447 6.97 -28.08 49.15
N PRO A 448 7.16 -29.40 49.07
CA PRO A 448 8.26 -30.06 49.75
C PRO A 448 9.59 -29.54 49.20
N GLU A 449 10.49 -29.14 50.09
CA GLU A 449 11.86 -28.84 49.70
C GLU A 449 12.58 -30.10 49.22
N ARG A 450 13.53 -29.91 48.30
CA ARG A 450 14.35 -30.99 47.78
C ARG A 450 15.14 -31.64 48.92
N GLY A 451 14.84 -32.88 49.26
CA GLY A 451 15.57 -33.65 50.28
C GLY A 451 14.74 -34.24 51.42
N SER A 452 13.42 -33.99 51.47
CA SER A 452 12.52 -34.71 52.37
C SER A 452 12.42 -36.20 52.00
N ASP A 453 12.21 -37.07 52.98
CA ASP A 453 12.08 -38.53 52.83
C ASP A 453 11.12 -38.95 51.68
N PRO A 454 11.35 -40.11 51.02
CA PRO A 454 10.55 -40.60 49.91
C PRO A 454 9.07 -40.65 50.27
N THR A 455 8.33 -39.66 49.80
CA THR A 455 6.88 -39.67 49.79
C THR A 455 6.43 -39.57 48.34
N THR A 456 5.56 -40.50 47.95
CA THR A 456 4.76 -40.33 46.73
C THR A 456 3.88 -39.12 46.99
N ALA A 457 3.98 -38.12 46.12
CA ALA A 457 3.17 -36.93 46.19
C ALA A 457 2.21 -36.90 45.00
N SER A 458 1.01 -36.38 45.22
CA SER A 458 0.06 -36.07 44.16
C SER A 458 -0.13 -34.56 44.07
N ILE A 459 -0.24 -34.06 42.84
CA ILE A 459 -0.66 -32.69 42.58
C ILE A 459 -1.89 -32.71 41.69
N GLU A 460 -2.88 -31.91 42.05
CA GLU A 460 -4.03 -31.68 41.18
C GLU A 460 -3.80 -30.40 40.42
N VAL A 461 -3.80 -30.50 39.09
CA VAL A 461 -3.53 -29.38 38.19
C VAL A 461 -4.69 -29.12 37.25
N LEU A 462 -4.97 -27.86 36.95
CA LEU A 462 -5.84 -27.49 35.85
C LEU A 462 -4.98 -27.28 34.59
N ARG A 463 -5.06 -28.22 33.64
CA ARG A 463 -4.38 -28.17 32.35
C ARG A 463 -5.41 -28.00 31.25
N SER A 464 -5.36 -26.89 30.51
CA SER A 464 -6.30 -26.63 29.40
C SER A 464 -7.78 -26.82 29.78
N GLY A 465 -8.16 -26.38 30.99
CA GLY A 465 -9.52 -26.50 31.52
C GLY A 465 -9.91 -27.89 32.04
N LYS A 466 -9.00 -28.87 32.01
CA LYS A 466 -9.20 -30.21 32.58
C LYS A 466 -8.44 -30.34 33.89
N LEU A 467 -9.13 -30.81 34.92
CA LEU A 467 -8.49 -31.18 36.19
C LEU A 467 -7.78 -32.53 35.99
N LEU A 468 -6.49 -32.56 36.29
CA LEU A 468 -5.64 -33.74 36.22
C LEU A 468 -5.00 -33.98 37.59
N THR A 469 -4.87 -35.23 37.98
CA THR A 469 -4.06 -35.63 39.14
C THR A 469 -2.76 -36.23 38.63
N ILE A 470 -1.63 -35.68 39.06
CA ILE A 470 -0.29 -36.13 38.67
C ILE A 470 0.41 -36.65 39.91
N GLU A 471 0.81 -37.93 39.89
CA GLU A 471 1.57 -38.56 40.97
C GLU A 471 3.06 -38.58 40.63
N PHE A 472 3.92 -38.22 41.59
CA PHE A 472 5.37 -38.19 41.41
C PHE A 472 6.16 -38.50 42.69
N GLN A 473 7.43 -38.87 42.53
CA GLN A 473 8.34 -39.17 43.64
C GLN A 473 9.13 -37.91 44.04
N ALA A 474 8.80 -37.32 45.20
CA ALA A 474 9.33 -36.03 45.63
C ALA A 474 10.85 -36.03 45.89
N ASN A 475 11.44 -37.17 46.28
CA ASN A 475 12.86 -37.27 46.67
C ASN A 475 13.85 -37.28 45.48
N ARG A 476 13.43 -37.76 44.30
CA ARG A 476 14.29 -37.82 43.10
C ARG A 476 14.18 -36.56 42.25
N HIS A 477 13.04 -35.87 42.33
CA HIS A 477 12.65 -34.84 41.36
C HIS A 477 12.08 -33.57 42.01
N GLY A 478 12.35 -33.35 43.31
CA GLY A 478 11.80 -32.26 44.11
C GLY A 478 11.59 -30.97 43.32
N ILE A 479 10.37 -30.46 43.35
CA ILE A 479 10.00 -29.30 42.55
C ILE A 479 10.80 -28.11 43.08
N ASN A 480 11.77 -27.66 42.31
CA ASN A 480 12.55 -26.49 42.67
C ASN A 480 11.56 -25.32 42.75
N SER A 481 11.43 -24.71 43.93
CA SER A 481 10.56 -23.55 44.13
C SER A 481 10.83 -22.50 43.06
N ARG A 482 12.09 -22.25 42.68
CA ARG A 482 12.45 -21.31 41.60
C ARG A 482 11.92 -21.65 40.20
N GLN A 483 11.44 -22.88 39.98
CA GLN A 483 10.76 -23.36 38.75
C GLN A 483 9.23 -23.31 38.86
N ILE A 484 8.72 -22.68 39.91
CA ILE A 484 7.32 -22.35 40.04
C ILE A 484 7.28 -20.84 40.17
N LEU A 485 6.72 -20.19 39.16
CA LEU A 485 6.41 -18.78 39.29
C LEU A 485 5.19 -18.69 40.19
N VAL A 486 5.35 -17.98 41.30
CA VAL A 486 4.22 -17.24 41.85
C VAL A 486 3.96 -16.15 40.80
N PRO A 487 2.77 -16.09 40.17
CA PRO A 487 1.67 -15.46 40.86
C PRO A 487 0.28 -15.95 40.46
N ALA A 488 -0.43 -16.64 41.35
CA ALA A 488 -1.88 -16.53 41.39
C ALA A 488 -2.35 -16.36 42.84
N ALA A 489 -2.10 -15.17 43.35
CA ALA A 489 -2.91 -14.61 44.40
C ALA A 489 -3.94 -13.70 43.71
N LEU A 490 -5.25 -13.70 43.96
CA LEU A 490 -6.08 -14.26 45.03
C LEU A 490 -5.50 -14.19 46.44
N TRP A 491 -4.74 -13.17 46.78
CA TRP A 491 -4.33 -12.95 48.17
C TRP A 491 -4.54 -11.53 48.64
N ASP A 492 -4.94 -11.55 49.90
CA ASP A 492 -5.11 -10.52 50.89
C ASP A 492 -3.83 -9.68 51.13
N ARG A 493 -4.06 -8.44 51.55
CA ARG A 493 -3.10 -7.35 51.75
C ARG A 493 -1.98 -7.68 52.73
N GLU A 494 -2.18 -8.60 53.68
CA GLU A 494 -1.22 -8.91 54.75
C GLU A 494 0.09 -9.55 54.24
N THR A 495 0.06 -10.30 53.14
CA THR A 495 1.25 -11.02 52.65
C THR A 495 2.32 -10.13 52.01
N THR A 496 1.92 -8.98 51.46
CA THR A 496 2.85 -8.07 50.79
C THR A 496 3.78 -7.35 51.78
N GLU A 497 3.31 -7.12 53.02
CA GLU A 497 4.13 -6.55 54.10
C GLU A 497 5.15 -7.55 54.63
N MET A 498 4.79 -8.82 54.70
CA MET A 498 5.65 -9.89 55.21
C MET A 498 6.85 -10.19 54.28
N GLN A 499 6.65 -10.15 52.96
CA GLN A 499 7.74 -10.27 51.98
C GLN A 499 8.66 -9.03 51.95
N ARG A 500 8.12 -7.83 52.22
CA ARG A 500 8.90 -6.59 52.35
C ARG A 500 9.84 -6.66 53.57
N GLN A 501 9.40 -7.29 54.66
CA GLN A 501 10.20 -7.49 55.87
C GLN A 501 11.25 -8.60 55.71
N GLN A 502 10.95 -9.71 55.01
CA GLN A 502 11.94 -10.77 54.75
C GLN A 502 13.07 -10.32 53.80
N LEU A 503 12.79 -9.43 52.83
CA LEU A 503 13.81 -8.85 51.96
C LEU A 503 14.72 -7.84 52.67
N HIS A 504 14.26 -7.22 53.76
CA HIS A 504 15.10 -6.33 54.58
C HIS A 504 16.04 -7.10 55.54
N GLN A 505 15.77 -8.37 55.84
CA GLN A 505 16.60 -9.18 56.74
C GLN A 505 17.76 -9.92 56.06
N THR A 506 17.87 -9.87 54.72
CA THR A 506 18.93 -10.56 53.96
C THR A 506 19.97 -9.63 53.34
N TRP A 507 20.06 -8.38 53.78
CA TRP A 507 21.19 -7.49 53.49
C TRP A 507 22.03 -7.25 54.75
N ILE A 508 22.92 -8.21 55.06
CA ILE A 508 24.14 -7.92 55.81
C ILE A 508 25.26 -7.82 54.77
N ASN A 509 25.81 -6.62 54.65
CA ASN A 509 26.91 -6.24 53.76
C ASN A 509 28.21 -6.89 54.28
N PRO A 510 28.93 -7.77 53.54
CA PRO A 510 30.22 -8.26 53.97
C PRO A 510 31.33 -7.52 53.25
N HIS A 511 31.42 -6.20 53.41
CA HIS A 511 32.61 -5.44 53.03
C HIS A 511 32.72 -4.18 53.88
N GLU A 512 33.37 -4.30 55.04
CA GLU A 512 34.18 -3.23 55.64
C GLU A 512 34.90 -3.80 56.87
N THR A 513 36.15 -4.23 56.68
CA THR A 513 37.33 -3.89 57.50
C THR A 513 38.51 -4.75 57.02
N ILE A 514 39.37 -4.16 56.20
CA ILE A 514 40.76 -4.61 56.05
C ILE A 514 41.55 -3.79 57.08
N PRO A 515 42.28 -4.40 58.02
CA PRO A 515 43.24 -3.65 58.83
C PRO A 515 44.46 -3.29 57.97
N PRO A 516 45.03 -2.09 58.11
CA PRO A 516 46.33 -1.81 57.54
C PRO A 516 47.37 -2.62 58.33
N ASP A 517 48.40 -3.09 57.64
CA ASP A 517 49.57 -3.82 58.16
C ASP A 517 49.51 -5.36 58.05
N ALA A 518 49.80 -5.85 56.84
CA ALA A 518 50.59 -7.08 56.63
C ALA A 518 51.25 -7.02 55.24
N GLY A 519 52.57 -7.25 55.23
CA GLY A 519 53.51 -7.03 54.13
C GLY A 519 53.27 -7.82 52.85
#